data_AF-A0A6G3WQU0-F1
#
_entry.id   AF-A0A6G3WQU0-F1
#
_cell.length_a   1.000
_cell.length_b   1.000
_cell.length_c   1.000
_cell.angle_alpha   90.00
_cell.angle_beta   90.00
_cell.angle_gamma   90.00
#
_symmetry.space_group_name_H-M   'P 1'
#
loop_
_entity.id
_entity.type
_entity.pdbx_description
1 polymer ?
#
loop_
_entity_poly.entity_id
_entity_poly.type
_entity_poly.pdbx_seq_one_letter_code
_entity_poly.pdbx_strand_id
1 'polypeptide(L)'
;PEKLWITVYLDDDEAEAIWRDKIGVPAERIQRLGKKDNFWSMGVPGPCGPCSEINYDRGPEFGVEGGPAVNDERYVEIWNLVFMQYERG
;
A
#
# COMPACT_ATOMS: atom_id res chain seq x y z
N PRO A 1 -15.90 2.23 1.18
CA PRO A 1 -15.02 1.45 0.27
C PRO A 1 -14.54 2.26 -0.95
N GLU A 2 -15.41 3.03 -1.61
CA GLU A 2 -15.14 3.69 -2.90
C GLU A 2 -13.98 4.70 -2.89
N LYS A 3 -13.64 5.29 -1.74
CA LYS A 3 -12.51 6.21 -1.59
C LYS A 3 -11.21 5.55 -1.13
N LEU A 4 -11.21 4.23 -0.89
CA LEU A 4 -10.02 3.52 -0.46
C LEU A 4 -9.21 3.05 -1.65
N TRP A 5 -7.91 3.20 -1.50
CA TRP A 5 -6.86 2.76 -2.41
C TRP A 5 -5.88 1.90 -1.65
N ILE A 6 -5.36 0.86 -2.31
CA ILE A 6 -4.49 -0.11 -1.69
C ILE A 6 -3.15 -0.11 -2.40
N THR A 7 -2.06 -0.16 -1.64
CA THR A 7 -0.74 -0.45 -2.17
C THR A 7 -0.28 -1.82 -1.67
N VAL A 8 0.44 -2.56 -2.49
CA VAL A 8 1.06 -3.84 -2.15
C VAL A 8 2.50 -3.86 -2.69
N TYR A 9 3.34 -4.72 -2.11
CA TYR A 9 4.70 -4.88 -2.59
C TYR A 9 4.76 -5.52 -3.98
N LEU A 10 5.75 -5.15 -4.80
CA LEU A 10 5.86 -5.56 -6.21
C LEU A 10 5.67 -7.06 -6.46
N ASP A 11 6.18 -7.90 -5.55
CA ASP A 11 6.19 -9.35 -5.70
C ASP A 11 5.15 -10.05 -4.79
N ASP A 12 4.27 -9.29 -4.12
CA ASP A 12 3.26 -9.83 -3.20
C ASP A 12 1.92 -10.08 -3.92
N ASP A 13 1.93 -11.12 -4.76
CA ASP A 13 0.73 -11.58 -5.49
C ASP A 13 -0.40 -12.04 -4.56
N GLU A 14 -0.05 -12.54 -3.37
CA GLU A 14 -1.01 -13.01 -2.39
C GLU A 14 -1.82 -11.84 -1.81
N ALA A 15 -1.15 -10.75 -1.41
CA ALA A 15 -1.83 -9.57 -0.92
C ALA A 15 -2.76 -8.96 -1.97
N GLU A 16 -2.31 -8.82 -3.22
CA GLU A 16 -3.18 -8.31 -4.30
C GLU A 16 -4.43 -9.19 -4.47
N ALA A 17 -4.25 -10.52 -4.54
CA ALA A 17 -5.35 -11.46 -4.71
C ALA A 17 -6.34 -11.42 -3.55
N ILE A 18 -5.88 -11.26 -2.31
CA ILE A 18 -6.77 -11.12 -1.15
C ILE A 18 -7.61 -9.85 -1.27
N TRP A 19 -6.99 -8.71 -1.58
CA TRP A 19 -7.70 -7.44 -1.72
C TRP A 19 -8.71 -7.46 -2.87
N ARG A 20 -8.32 -8.01 -4.02
CA ARG A 20 -9.18 -8.11 -5.20
C ARG A 20 -10.30 -9.13 -5.01
N ASP A 21 -9.97 -10.36 -4.61
CA ASP A 21 -10.89 -11.50 -4.73
C ASP A 21 -11.67 -11.76 -3.44
N LYS A 22 -11.08 -11.51 -2.26
CA LYS A 22 -11.75 -11.75 -0.97
C LYS A 22 -12.42 -10.49 -0.42
N ILE A 23 -11.77 -9.34 -0.56
CA ILE A 23 -12.30 -8.07 -0.04
C ILE A 23 -13.13 -7.32 -1.11
N GLY A 24 -12.82 -7.51 -2.40
CA GLY A 24 -13.57 -6.89 -3.49
C GLY A 24 -13.14 -5.47 -3.82
N VAL A 25 -11.87 -5.11 -3.58
CA VAL A 25 -11.31 -3.83 -4.05
C VAL A 25 -11.11 -3.93 -5.57
N PRO A 26 -11.61 -2.97 -6.36
CA PRO A 26 -11.38 -2.96 -7.80
C PRO A 26 -9.90 -2.88 -8.13
N ALA A 27 -9.48 -3.65 -9.14
CA ALA A 27 -8.07 -3.80 -9.50
C ALA A 27 -7.41 -2.46 -9.87
N GLU A 28 -8.15 -1.52 -10.45
CA GLU A 28 -7.65 -0.18 -10.79
C GLU A 28 -7.27 0.67 -9.55
N ARG A 29 -7.69 0.25 -8.34
CA ARG A 29 -7.36 0.90 -7.07
C ARG A 29 -6.36 0.13 -6.22
N ILE A 30 -5.79 -0.95 -6.76
CA ILE A 30 -4.70 -1.70 -6.14
C ILE A 30 -3.43 -1.41 -6.93
N GLN A 31 -2.43 -0.84 -6.28
CA GLN A 31 -1.17 -0.46 -6.91
C GLN A 31 0.00 -1.25 -6.33
N ARG A 32 0.90 -1.69 -7.20
CA ARG A 32 2.14 -2.34 -6.79
C ARG A 32 3.24 -1.30 -6.70
N LEU A 33 3.82 -1.11 -5.51
CA LEU A 33 4.95 -0.19 -5.31
C LEU A 33 6.19 -0.93 -4.79
N GLY A 34 7.34 -0.29 -4.99
CA GLY A 34 8.64 -0.84 -4.66
C GLY A 34 8.96 -0.79 -3.17
N LYS A 35 10.21 -1.15 -2.83
CA LYS A 35 10.69 -1.20 -1.44
C LYS A 35 10.63 0.11 -0.68
N LYS A 36 10.61 1.24 -1.40
CA LYS A 36 10.54 2.56 -0.78
C LYS A 36 9.23 2.72 0.01
N ASP A 37 8.15 2.18 -0.55
CA ASP A 37 6.80 2.42 -0.06
C ASP A 37 6.26 1.14 0.60
N ASN A 38 6.33 -0.01 -0.08
CA ASN A 38 5.75 -1.27 0.41
C ASN A 38 6.76 -2.27 1.03
N PHE A 39 7.90 -1.79 1.55
CA PHE A 39 8.79 -2.63 2.37
C PHE A 39 9.19 -1.90 3.65
N TRP A 40 8.65 -2.36 4.76
CA TRP A 40 8.82 -1.70 6.05
C TRP A 40 10.02 -2.28 6.81
N SER A 41 10.71 -1.41 7.54
CA SER A 41 11.71 -1.82 8.53
C SER A 41 11.80 -0.81 9.68
N MET A 42 12.25 -1.27 10.84
CA MET A 42 12.53 -0.43 12.02
C MET A 42 13.60 0.66 11.78
N GLY A 43 14.28 0.67 10.63
CA GLY A 43 15.42 1.55 10.35
C GLY A 43 16.71 1.19 11.10
N VAL A 44 16.61 0.34 12.13
CA VAL A 44 17.69 -0.29 12.90
C VAL A 44 17.64 -1.81 12.70
N PRO A 45 18.66 -2.56 13.15
CA PRO A 45 18.60 -4.02 13.10
C PRO A 45 17.35 -4.56 13.81
N GLY A 46 16.62 -5.46 13.15
CA GLY A 46 15.39 -6.05 13.68
C GLY A 46 14.38 -6.46 12.60
N PRO A 47 13.16 -6.80 13.02
CA PRO A 47 12.12 -7.31 12.13
C PRO A 47 11.77 -6.35 10.99
N CYS A 48 11.61 -6.90 9.79
CA CYS A 48 11.19 -6.19 8.59
C CYS A 48 10.41 -7.11 7.63
N GLY A 49 9.79 -6.51 6.62
CA GLY A 49 9.06 -7.29 5.62
C GLY A 49 8.29 -6.46 4.60
N PRO A 50 7.72 -7.13 3.59
CA PRO A 50 6.76 -6.50 2.69
C PRO A 50 5.54 -6.03 3.48
N CYS A 51 4.87 -4.99 2.98
CA CYS A 51 3.67 -4.48 3.59
C CYS A 51 2.62 -4.07 2.55
N SER A 52 1.37 -3.97 3.01
CA SER A 52 0.26 -3.44 2.23
C SER A 52 -0.35 -2.26 2.97
N GLU A 53 -0.57 -1.15 2.26
CA GLU A 53 -1.06 0.08 2.86
C GLU A 53 -2.46 0.42 2.37
N ILE A 54 -3.25 0.99 3.27
CA ILE A 54 -4.58 1.51 2.99
C ILE A 54 -4.47 3.03 2.93
N ASN A 55 -4.90 3.58 1.80
CA ASN A 55 -4.86 5.00 1.49
C ASN A 55 -6.27 5.53 1.28
N TYR A 56 -6.53 6.76 1.72
CA TYR A 56 -7.83 7.43 1.58
C TYR A 56 -7.74 8.59 0.58
N ASP A 57 -8.59 8.56 -0.45
CA ASP A 57 -8.75 9.65 -1.40
C ASP A 57 -9.52 10.81 -0.76
N ARG A 58 -8.79 11.90 -0.47
CA ARG A 58 -9.35 13.14 0.09
C ARG A 58 -10.14 13.95 -0.94
N GLY A 59 -9.95 13.69 -2.23
CA GLY A 59 -10.66 14.30 -3.33
C GLY A 59 -9.80 15.22 -4.21
N PRO A 60 -10.35 15.67 -5.36
CA PRO A 60 -9.60 16.42 -6.38
C PRO A 60 -9.01 17.75 -5.92
N GLU A 61 -9.51 18.33 -4.82
CA GLU A 61 -8.99 19.58 -4.25
C GLU A 61 -7.57 19.43 -3.68
N PHE A 62 -7.13 18.20 -3.40
CA PHE A 62 -5.83 17.89 -2.80
C PHE A 62 -4.79 17.37 -3.80
N GLY A 63 -5.11 17.25 -5.09
CA GLY A 63 -4.13 16.81 -6.08
C GLY A 63 -4.71 16.04 -7.27
N VAL A 64 -3.80 15.64 -8.15
CA VAL A 64 -4.12 14.87 -9.36
C VAL A 64 -4.64 13.47 -9.04
N GLU A 65 -5.47 12.94 -9.92
CA GLU A 65 -5.95 11.55 -9.81
C GLU A 65 -4.86 10.56 -10.26
N GLY A 66 -4.94 9.33 -9.76
CA GLY A 66 -4.03 8.25 -10.16
C GLY A 66 -3.55 7.37 -9.01
N GLY A 67 -4.06 7.58 -7.80
CA GLY A 67 -3.74 6.79 -6.61
C GLY A 67 -2.47 7.23 -5.88
N PRO A 68 -2.10 6.53 -4.80
CA PRO A 68 -0.91 6.80 -3.99
C PRO A 68 0.40 6.91 -4.78
N ALA A 69 0.53 6.18 -5.90
CA ALA A 69 1.72 6.25 -6.76
C ALA A 69 1.97 7.63 -7.38
N VAL A 70 0.91 8.45 -7.52
CA VAL A 70 0.95 9.72 -8.26
C VAL A 70 0.89 10.92 -7.32
N ASN A 71 0.18 10.82 -6.20
CA ASN A 71 -0.01 11.94 -5.29
C ASN A 71 -0.29 11.48 -3.85
N ASP A 72 0.68 11.66 -2.96
CA ASP A 72 0.62 11.32 -1.54
C ASP A 72 -0.17 12.33 -0.69
N GLU A 73 -0.41 13.55 -1.19
CA GLU A 73 -1.21 14.57 -0.51
C GLU A 73 -2.73 14.33 -0.62
N ARG A 74 -3.19 13.84 -1.77
CA ARG A 74 -4.57 13.46 -2.06
C ARG A 74 -4.89 12.08 -1.52
N TYR A 75 -4.01 11.11 -1.75
CA TYR A 75 -4.18 9.73 -1.31
C TYR A 75 -3.35 9.49 -0.05
N VAL A 76 -3.92 9.83 1.10
CA VAL A 76 -3.20 9.79 2.37
C VAL A 76 -3.23 8.39 2.96
N GLU A 77 -2.07 7.88 3.33
CA GLU A 77 -1.93 6.64 4.09
C GLU A 77 -2.65 6.76 5.43
N ILE A 78 -3.57 5.84 5.70
CA ILE A 78 -4.29 5.76 6.98
C ILE A 78 -3.92 4.52 7.78
N TRP A 79 -3.35 3.49 7.13
CA TRP A 79 -2.97 2.25 7.80
C TRP A 79 -1.92 1.47 7.00
N ASN A 80 -0.85 1.04 7.67
CA ASN A 80 0.15 0.12 7.14
C ASN A 80 0.01 -1.29 7.77
N LEU A 81 -0.10 -2.32 6.93
CA LEU A 81 -0.13 -3.73 7.35
C LEU A 81 1.20 -4.38 6.98
N VAL A 82 2.08 -4.51 7.96
CA VAL A 82 3.42 -5.09 7.77
C VAL A 82 3.38 -6.61 7.98
N PHE A 83 3.81 -7.35 6.96
CA PHE A 83 3.96 -8.80 7.03
C PHE A 83 5.41 -9.12 7.40
N MET A 84 5.69 -9.24 8.70
CA MET A 84 7.04 -9.50 9.20
C MET A 84 7.53 -10.86 8.69
N GLN A 85 8.60 -10.86 7.90
CA GLN A 85 9.15 -12.06 7.26
C GLN A 85 10.67 -12.21 7.43
N TYR A 86 11.37 -11.12 7.76
CA TYR A 86 12.83 -11.07 7.78
C TYR A 86 13.34 -10.32 9.01
N GLU A 87 14.63 -10.49 9.29
CA GLU A 87 15.40 -9.57 10.12
C GLU A 87 16.40 -8.82 9.22
N ARG A 88 16.39 -7.50 9.30
CA ARG A 88 17.39 -6.63 8.66
C ARG A 88 18.50 -6.42 9.69
N GLY A 89 19.76 -6.68 9.37
CA GLY A 89 20.88 -6.46 10.31
C GLY A 89 22.10 -7.30 10.01
#